data_AF-A0A522LYM9-F1
#
_entry.id   AF-A0A522LYM9-F1
#
_cell.length_a   1.000
_cell.length_b   1.000
_cell.length_c   1.000
_cell.angle_alpha   90.00
_cell.angle_beta   90.00
_cell.angle_gamma   90.00
#
_symmetry.space_group_name_H-M   'P 1'
#
loop_
_entity.id
_entity.type
_entity.pdbx_description
1 polymer ?
#
loop_
_entity_poly.entity_id
_entity_poly.type
_entity_poly.pdbx_seq_one_letter_code
_entity_poly.pdbx_strand_id
1 'polypeptide(L)'
;MYNRQNPSARYRALLEQYRNMHREGEKFLGLAPEKTFPGEKLLPQAARIKRLIERTGAQTLLDYGSGKGQLYQRKPVEVPNAGSWPSIQAYWGLQEVRCYDPCYEPFNRLPEEKFDGVICTDVLEHCPEEDVPWILDELFGYARRFVFANAACYPARKHLPTGENAHCTIREPAWWRERLRETSARHPGVLWEVWVQSRVEIYNGHRMVEQKLTIDLPFVAGAA
;
A
#
# COMPACT_ATOMS: atom_id res chain seq x y z
N MET A 1 -11.12 9.09 -19.70
CA MET A 1 -10.44 8.99 -18.38
C MET A 1 -10.39 7.52 -18.00
N TYR A 2 -9.25 7.02 -17.52
CA TYR A 2 -9.12 5.61 -17.12
C TYR A 2 -9.85 5.31 -15.81
N ASN A 3 -10.27 4.06 -15.63
CA ASN A 3 -10.89 3.54 -14.41
C ASN A 3 -10.72 2.02 -14.34
N ARG A 4 -11.24 1.39 -13.28
CA ARG A 4 -11.20 -0.06 -13.08
C ARG A 4 -11.69 -0.88 -14.28
N GLN A 5 -12.79 -0.46 -14.91
CA GLN A 5 -13.41 -1.15 -16.06
C GLN A 5 -12.71 -0.86 -17.38
N ASN A 6 -12.09 0.32 -17.50
CA ASN A 6 -11.29 0.72 -18.65
C ASN A 6 -9.94 1.29 -18.20
N PRO A 7 -9.01 0.45 -17.71
CA PRO A 7 -7.69 0.89 -17.30
C PRO A 7 -6.79 1.09 -18.53
N SER A 8 -5.60 1.66 -18.33
CA SER A 8 -4.64 1.80 -19.41
C SER A 8 -4.21 0.45 -20.00
N ALA A 9 -3.71 0.47 -21.24
CA ALA A 9 -3.11 -0.72 -21.83
C ALA A 9 -1.90 -1.21 -21.01
N ARG A 10 -1.11 -0.28 -20.45
CA ARG A 10 0.04 -0.61 -19.62
C ARG A 10 -0.37 -1.32 -18.33
N TYR A 11 -1.43 -0.86 -17.66
CA TYR A 11 -1.92 -1.51 -16.45
C TYR A 11 -2.39 -2.94 -16.71
N ARG A 12 -3.13 -3.18 -17.81
CA ARG A 12 -3.54 -4.54 -18.21
C ARG A 12 -2.33 -5.46 -18.44
N ALA A 13 -1.30 -4.97 -19.14
CA ALA A 13 -0.07 -5.72 -19.37
C ALA A 13 0.69 -6.03 -18.07
N LEU A 14 0.73 -5.08 -17.12
CA LEU A 14 1.35 -5.29 -15.83
C LEU A 14 0.62 -6.34 -14.99
N LEU A 15 -0.72 -6.36 -15.01
CA LEU A 15 -1.48 -7.39 -14.30
C LEU A 15 -1.09 -8.81 -14.72
N GLU A 16 -0.90 -9.03 -16.01
CA GLU A 16 -0.45 -10.33 -16.53
C GLU A 16 0.97 -10.67 -16.06
N GLN A 17 1.87 -9.70 -16.10
CA GLN A 17 3.25 -9.89 -15.62
C GLN A 17 3.31 -10.21 -14.13
N TYR A 18 2.57 -9.50 -13.28
CA TYR A 18 2.50 -9.77 -11.85
C TYR A 18 1.85 -11.13 -11.55
N ARG A 19 0.80 -11.53 -12.29
CA ARG A 19 0.24 -12.89 -12.18
C ARG A 19 1.29 -13.96 -12.50
N ASN A 20 2.09 -13.75 -13.55
CA ASN A 20 3.16 -14.68 -13.89
C ASN A 20 4.21 -14.73 -12.78
N MET A 21 4.60 -13.60 -12.20
CA MET A 21 5.52 -13.57 -11.05
C MET A 21 4.95 -14.29 -9.81
N HIS A 22 3.64 -14.21 -9.55
CA HIS A 22 3.02 -14.98 -8.46
C HIS A 22 3.11 -16.49 -8.66
N ARG A 23 3.02 -16.96 -9.92
CA ARG A 23 3.03 -18.39 -10.31
C ARG A 23 4.43 -18.96 -10.48
N GLU A 24 5.31 -18.21 -11.14
CA GLU A 24 6.65 -18.66 -11.56
C GLU A 24 7.77 -18.13 -10.67
N GLY A 25 7.48 -17.14 -9.83
CA GLY A 25 8.49 -16.43 -9.05
C GLY A 25 9.13 -15.28 -9.81
N GLU A 26 10.03 -14.56 -9.13
CA GLU A 26 10.77 -13.45 -9.70
C GLU A 26 12.15 -13.92 -10.17
N LYS A 27 12.38 -13.89 -11.48
CA LYS A 27 13.51 -14.58 -12.13
C LYS A 27 14.85 -13.88 -11.90
N PHE A 28 14.89 -12.55 -11.79
CA PHE A 28 16.16 -11.80 -11.74
C PHE A 28 16.84 -11.91 -10.38
N LEU A 29 16.07 -11.99 -9.29
CA LEU A 29 16.59 -12.24 -7.95
C LEU A 29 16.55 -13.74 -7.56
N GLY A 30 16.11 -14.62 -8.47
CA GLY A 30 16.01 -16.06 -8.21
C GLY A 30 15.00 -16.40 -7.11
N LEU A 31 13.94 -15.62 -6.95
CA LEU A 31 12.93 -15.85 -5.93
C LEU A 31 11.92 -16.89 -6.43
N ALA A 32 11.79 -17.99 -5.68
CA ALA A 32 10.72 -18.95 -5.89
C ALA A 32 9.33 -18.29 -5.77
N PRO A 33 8.27 -18.87 -6.38
CA PRO A 33 6.91 -18.35 -6.30
C PRO A 33 6.50 -18.03 -4.86
N GLU A 34 6.71 -18.93 -3.90
CA GLU A 34 6.29 -18.81 -2.49
C GLU A 34 6.96 -17.63 -1.76
N LYS A 35 8.12 -17.18 -2.26
CA LYS A 35 8.88 -16.05 -1.74
C LYS A 35 8.62 -14.75 -2.52
N THR A 36 7.83 -14.81 -3.58
CA THR A 36 7.47 -13.67 -4.41
C THR A 36 6.17 -13.03 -3.88
N PHE A 37 6.28 -11.77 -3.46
CA PHE A 37 5.22 -10.95 -2.85
C PHE A 37 4.59 -11.55 -1.57
N PRO A 38 5.37 -11.83 -0.51
CA PRO A 38 4.84 -12.42 0.73
C PRO A 38 3.96 -11.47 1.56
N GLY A 39 3.90 -10.17 1.23
CA GLY A 39 3.19 -9.14 2.02
C GLY A 39 4.00 -8.61 3.21
N GLU A 40 5.32 -8.83 3.25
CA GLU A 40 6.17 -8.45 4.40
C GLU A 40 6.37 -6.95 4.58
N LYS A 41 6.12 -6.16 3.53
CA LYS A 41 6.27 -4.70 3.53
C LYS A 41 5.29 -4.00 4.46
N LEU A 42 4.25 -4.70 4.86
CA LEU A 42 3.28 -4.28 5.84
C LEU A 42 3.86 -4.18 7.27
N LEU A 43 4.73 -5.11 7.68
CA LEU A 43 5.17 -5.21 9.08
C LEU A 43 5.89 -3.94 9.59
N PRO A 44 6.82 -3.31 8.83
CA PRO A 44 7.41 -2.03 9.22
C PRO A 44 6.39 -0.90 9.42
N GLN A 45 5.20 -1.00 8.82
CA GLN A 45 4.15 0.01 8.90
C GLN A 45 3.15 -0.26 10.04
N ALA A 46 3.25 -1.41 10.71
CA ALA A 46 2.26 -1.89 11.68
C ALA A 46 1.88 -0.86 12.75
N ALA A 47 2.87 -0.18 13.36
CA ALA A 47 2.63 0.82 14.40
C ALA A 47 1.96 2.09 13.86
N ARG A 48 2.22 2.47 12.61
CA ARG A 48 1.57 3.63 11.97
C ARG A 48 0.10 3.34 11.70
N ILE A 49 -0.17 2.15 11.18
CA ILE A 49 -1.53 1.65 10.95
C ILE A 49 -2.29 1.54 12.28
N LYS A 50 -1.66 1.00 13.34
CA LYS A 50 -2.26 0.91 14.69
C LYS A 50 -2.73 2.27 15.20
N ARG A 51 -1.91 3.31 15.06
CA ARG A 51 -2.28 4.68 15.47
C ARG A 51 -3.53 5.19 14.73
N LEU A 52 -3.67 4.92 13.44
CA LEU A 52 -4.86 5.32 12.67
C LEU A 52 -6.08 4.53 13.10
N ILE A 53 -5.92 3.22 13.35
CA ILE A 53 -6.98 2.35 13.87
C ILE A 53 -7.49 2.88 15.21
N GLU A 54 -6.60 3.16 16.16
CA GLU A 54 -6.95 3.69 17.48
C GLU A 54 -7.58 5.08 17.40
N ARG A 55 -7.02 5.98 16.59
CA ARG A 55 -7.55 7.33 16.40
C ARG A 55 -8.97 7.35 15.82
N THR A 56 -9.32 6.37 15.00
CA THR A 56 -10.60 6.31 14.28
C THR A 56 -11.58 5.30 14.87
N GLY A 57 -11.15 4.49 15.84
CA GLY A 57 -11.92 3.36 16.33
C GLY A 57 -12.25 2.34 15.23
N ALA A 58 -11.36 2.16 14.24
CA ALA A 58 -11.56 1.20 13.16
C ALA A 58 -11.65 -0.25 13.68
N GLN A 59 -12.59 -1.01 13.13
CA GLN A 59 -12.80 -2.43 13.48
C GLN A 59 -12.58 -3.36 12.29
N THR A 60 -12.74 -2.85 11.08
CA THR A 60 -12.60 -3.59 9.82
C THR A 60 -11.54 -2.94 8.92
N LEU A 61 -10.71 -3.76 8.26
CA LEU A 61 -9.61 -3.29 7.43
C LEU A 61 -9.55 -4.03 6.09
N LEU A 62 -9.36 -3.30 5.00
CA LEU A 62 -8.97 -3.85 3.70
C LEU A 62 -7.47 -3.65 3.48
N ASP A 63 -6.75 -4.72 3.17
CA ASP A 63 -5.37 -4.68 2.69
C ASP A 63 -5.35 -4.82 1.17
N TYR A 64 -5.24 -3.68 0.49
CA TYR A 64 -5.32 -3.53 -0.95
C TYR A 64 -3.94 -3.68 -1.60
N GLY A 65 -3.72 -4.79 -2.30
CA GLY A 65 -2.41 -5.21 -2.81
C GLY A 65 -1.60 -5.98 -1.76
N SER A 66 -2.28 -6.84 -1.01
CA SER A 66 -1.70 -7.66 0.08
C SER A 66 -0.69 -8.71 -0.38
N GLY A 67 -0.49 -8.89 -1.70
CA GLY A 67 0.30 -9.98 -2.24
C GLY A 67 -0.27 -11.33 -1.81
N LYS A 68 0.58 -12.16 -1.20
CA LYS A 68 0.19 -13.46 -0.67
C LYS A 68 -0.38 -13.42 0.74
N GLY A 69 -0.45 -12.25 1.39
CA GLY A 69 -1.00 -12.09 2.74
C GLY A 69 -0.34 -12.98 3.81
N GLN A 70 0.90 -13.42 3.63
CA GLN A 70 1.53 -14.41 4.51
C GLN A 70 1.72 -13.87 5.93
N LEU A 71 1.84 -12.55 6.10
CA LEU A 71 1.93 -11.92 7.42
C LEU A 71 0.71 -12.24 8.30
N TYR A 72 -0.49 -12.35 7.71
CA TYR A 72 -1.72 -12.69 8.45
C TYR A 72 -1.76 -14.14 8.94
N GLN A 73 -0.94 -15.02 8.34
CA GLN A 73 -0.84 -16.43 8.70
C GLN A 73 0.24 -16.68 9.78
N ARG A 74 1.14 -15.72 10.02
CA ARG A 74 2.23 -15.87 11.00
C ARG A 74 1.70 -15.80 12.43
N LYS A 75 2.06 -16.80 13.23
CA LYS A 75 1.70 -16.93 14.63
C LYS A 75 2.87 -17.56 15.41
N PRO A 76 3.53 -16.86 16.34
CA PRO A 76 3.39 -15.44 16.64
C PRO A 76 3.98 -14.52 15.56
N VAL A 77 3.73 -13.22 15.66
CA VAL A 77 4.41 -12.17 14.89
C VAL A 77 5.22 -11.27 15.83
N GLU A 78 6.47 -11.01 15.47
CA GLU A 78 7.30 -10.02 16.16
C GLU A 78 7.07 -8.64 15.55
N VAL A 79 6.48 -7.74 16.33
CA VAL A 79 6.21 -6.36 15.90
C VAL A 79 7.33 -5.45 16.40
N PRO A 80 8.02 -4.70 15.51
CA PRO A 80 9.09 -3.80 15.91
C PRO A 80 8.64 -2.84 17.02
N ASN A 81 9.41 -2.79 18.11
CA ASN A 81 9.16 -1.96 19.31
C ASN A 81 7.86 -2.29 20.08
N ALA A 82 7.13 -3.35 19.73
CA ALA A 82 5.92 -3.78 20.44
C ALA A 82 5.96 -5.25 20.90
N GLY A 83 7.01 -6.00 20.55
CA GLY A 83 7.24 -7.37 20.99
C GLY A 83 6.42 -8.41 20.23
N SER A 84 6.27 -9.58 20.84
CA SER A 84 5.59 -10.74 20.26
C SER A 84 4.07 -10.64 20.44
N TRP A 85 3.32 -10.87 19.36
CA TRP A 85 1.85 -10.88 19.35
C TRP A 85 1.31 -12.16 18.71
N PRO A 86 0.11 -12.65 19.10
CA PRO A 86 -0.46 -13.85 18.51
C PRO A 86 -0.69 -13.76 16.99
N SER A 87 -0.97 -12.55 16.49
CA SER A 87 -1.07 -12.23 15.06
C SER A 87 -0.98 -10.72 14.86
N ILE A 88 -0.77 -10.27 13.61
CA ILE A 88 -0.78 -8.83 13.29
C ILE A 88 -2.17 -8.21 13.53
N GLN A 89 -3.24 -8.97 13.28
CA GLN A 89 -4.61 -8.56 13.57
C GLN A 89 -4.83 -8.33 15.07
N ALA A 90 -4.29 -9.21 15.92
CA ALA A 90 -4.39 -9.07 17.38
C ALA A 90 -3.64 -7.83 17.88
N TYR A 91 -2.45 -7.52 17.33
CA TYR A 91 -1.73 -6.28 17.62
C TYR A 91 -2.56 -5.04 17.29
N TRP A 92 -3.26 -5.06 16.16
CA TRP A 92 -4.14 -3.97 15.74
C TRP A 92 -5.47 -3.91 16.50
N GLY A 93 -5.92 -5.01 17.12
CA GLY A 93 -7.21 -5.07 17.79
C GLY A 93 -8.40 -5.01 16.81
N LEU A 94 -8.21 -5.47 15.57
CA LEU A 94 -9.26 -5.48 14.54
C LEU A 94 -10.13 -6.73 14.63
N GLN A 95 -11.42 -6.57 14.34
CA GLN A 95 -12.37 -7.68 14.25
C GLN A 95 -12.23 -8.42 12.92
N GLU A 96 -11.98 -7.69 11.84
CA GLU A 96 -11.83 -8.26 10.50
C GLU A 96 -10.70 -7.60 9.73
N VAL A 97 -9.91 -8.42 9.02
CA VAL A 97 -9.02 -7.97 7.96
C VAL A 97 -9.32 -8.76 6.70
N ARG A 98 -9.48 -8.06 5.57
CA ARG A 98 -9.63 -8.67 4.26
C ARG A 98 -8.44 -8.36 3.37
N CYS A 99 -7.89 -9.40 2.74
CA CYS A 99 -6.83 -9.28 1.75
C CYS A 99 -7.45 -9.11 0.35
N TYR A 100 -6.91 -8.17 -0.42
CA TYR A 100 -7.16 -8.04 -1.85
C TYR A 100 -5.83 -7.97 -2.60
N ASP A 101 -5.72 -8.65 -3.74
CA ASP A 101 -4.63 -8.50 -4.70
C ASP A 101 -5.10 -8.93 -6.10
N PRO A 102 -5.12 -8.04 -7.12
CA PRO A 102 -5.68 -8.34 -8.45
C PRO A 102 -4.91 -9.43 -9.22
N CYS A 103 -3.71 -9.77 -8.76
CA CYS A 103 -2.78 -10.67 -9.41
C CYS A 103 -2.59 -12.00 -8.66
N TYR A 104 -3.23 -12.17 -7.50
CA TYR A 104 -3.07 -13.37 -6.69
C TYR A 104 -4.41 -13.99 -6.29
N GLU A 105 -4.67 -15.21 -6.77
CA GLU A 105 -5.66 -16.07 -6.14
C GLU A 105 -5.10 -16.59 -4.82
N PRO A 106 -5.87 -16.55 -3.71
CA PRO A 106 -7.33 -16.41 -3.65
C PRO A 106 -7.85 -14.98 -3.40
N PHE A 107 -7.00 -13.95 -3.39
CA PHE A 107 -7.35 -12.57 -3.01
C PHE A 107 -7.75 -11.65 -4.18
N ASN A 108 -7.95 -12.19 -5.37
CA ASN A 108 -8.22 -11.40 -6.59
C ASN A 108 -9.67 -10.92 -6.75
N ARG A 109 -10.55 -11.22 -5.79
CA ARG A 109 -11.94 -10.76 -5.79
C ARG A 109 -12.04 -9.45 -5.01
N LEU A 110 -12.54 -8.42 -5.69
CA LEU A 110 -12.84 -7.15 -5.04
C LEU A 110 -13.93 -7.36 -3.97
N PRO A 111 -13.85 -6.64 -2.84
CA PRO A 111 -14.95 -6.60 -1.89
C PRO A 111 -16.13 -5.80 -2.46
N GLU A 112 -17.33 -6.14 -2.01
CA GLU A 112 -18.57 -5.41 -2.32
C GLU A 112 -18.86 -4.34 -1.26
N GLU A 113 -18.32 -4.52 -0.05
CA GLU A 113 -18.49 -3.63 1.08
C GLU A 113 -17.36 -2.61 1.24
N LYS A 114 -17.62 -1.60 2.06
CA LYS A 114 -16.60 -0.68 2.60
C LYS A 114 -16.00 -1.22 3.90
N PHE A 115 -14.84 -0.68 4.27
CA PHE A 115 -14.09 -0.99 5.49
C PHE A 115 -13.83 0.29 6.28
N ASP A 116 -13.60 0.17 7.58
CA ASP A 116 -13.25 1.36 8.38
C ASP A 116 -11.91 1.94 7.96
N GLY A 117 -10.92 1.08 7.72
CA GLY A 117 -9.64 1.46 7.15
C GLY A 117 -9.32 0.71 5.86
N VAL A 118 -8.60 1.38 4.96
CA VAL A 118 -7.98 0.76 3.78
C VAL A 118 -6.48 1.00 3.84
N ILE A 119 -5.67 -0.04 3.66
CA ILE A 119 -4.22 0.06 3.59
C ILE A 119 -3.70 -0.39 2.23
N CYS A 120 -2.61 0.20 1.77
CA CYS A 120 -1.96 -0.15 0.50
C CYS A 120 -0.44 0.02 0.61
N THR A 121 0.31 -1.08 0.76
CA THR A 121 1.74 -1.02 1.12
C THR A 121 2.65 -1.62 0.05
N ASP A 122 3.54 -0.80 -0.55
CA ASP A 122 4.51 -1.21 -1.59
C ASP A 122 3.79 -1.66 -2.89
N VAL A 123 2.85 -0.84 -3.38
CA VAL A 123 1.92 -1.16 -4.49
C VAL A 123 1.76 0.00 -5.48
N LEU A 124 1.59 1.23 -4.99
CA LEU A 124 1.22 2.37 -5.84
C LEU A 124 2.28 2.68 -6.91
N GLU A 125 3.56 2.53 -6.58
CA GLU A 125 4.70 2.68 -7.50
C GLU A 125 4.79 1.59 -8.59
N HIS A 126 4.07 0.49 -8.40
CA HIS A 126 3.93 -0.59 -9.38
C HIS A 126 2.79 -0.35 -10.38
N CYS A 127 1.98 0.68 -10.17
CA CYS A 127 0.86 1.05 -11.03
C CYS A 127 1.28 2.19 -11.98
N PRO A 128 0.86 2.20 -13.26
CA PRO A 128 1.20 3.27 -14.19
C PRO A 128 0.63 4.61 -13.74
N GLU A 129 1.36 5.69 -14.02
CA GLU A 129 1.01 7.05 -13.58
C GLU A 129 -0.41 7.47 -14.00
N GLU A 130 -0.84 7.06 -15.19
CA GLU A 130 -2.17 7.36 -15.75
C GLU A 130 -3.32 6.62 -15.03
N ASP A 131 -2.99 5.55 -14.29
CA ASP A 131 -3.95 4.75 -13.52
C ASP A 131 -3.96 5.09 -12.02
N VAL A 132 -2.89 5.69 -11.51
CA VAL A 132 -2.80 6.09 -10.09
C VAL A 132 -4.01 6.92 -9.62
N PRO A 133 -4.53 7.92 -10.36
CA PRO A 133 -5.67 8.72 -9.89
C PRO A 133 -6.91 7.88 -9.59
N TRP A 134 -7.29 6.95 -10.46
CA TRP A 134 -8.49 6.13 -10.22
C TRP A 134 -8.24 5.03 -9.17
N ILE A 135 -7.00 4.55 -9.04
CA ILE A 135 -6.64 3.60 -7.98
C ILE A 135 -6.73 4.28 -6.61
N LEU A 136 -6.22 5.50 -6.47
CA LEU A 136 -6.39 6.29 -5.26
C LEU A 136 -7.87 6.52 -4.95
N ASP A 137 -8.69 6.88 -5.95
CA ASP A 137 -10.13 7.02 -5.76
C ASP A 137 -10.80 5.70 -5.31
N GLU A 138 -10.34 4.56 -5.81
CA GLU A 138 -10.84 3.24 -5.39
C GLU A 138 -10.47 2.94 -3.93
N LEU A 139 -9.23 3.22 -3.50
CA LEU A 139 -8.80 3.09 -2.10
C LEU A 139 -9.67 3.94 -1.17
N PHE A 140 -9.88 5.21 -1.51
CA PHE A 140 -10.74 6.11 -0.73
C PHE A 140 -12.21 5.74 -0.82
N GLY A 141 -12.65 5.16 -1.94
CA GLY A 141 -14.01 4.65 -2.15
C GLY A 141 -14.37 3.52 -1.20
N TYR A 142 -13.41 2.64 -0.90
CA TYR A 142 -13.56 1.55 0.05
C TYR A 142 -13.44 1.97 1.53
N ALA A 143 -12.84 3.12 1.83
CA ALA A 143 -12.64 3.57 3.20
C ALA A 143 -13.85 4.33 3.77
N ARG A 144 -14.21 4.02 5.02
CA ARG A 144 -15.16 4.82 5.82
C ARG A 144 -14.45 5.85 6.71
N ARG A 145 -13.27 5.53 7.25
CA ARG A 145 -12.59 6.38 8.25
C ARG A 145 -11.18 6.77 7.86
N PHE A 146 -10.35 5.84 7.38
CA PHE A 146 -8.99 6.19 6.97
C PHE A 146 -8.43 5.40 5.78
N VAL A 147 -7.45 6.00 5.12
CA VAL A 147 -6.54 5.37 4.16
C VAL A 147 -5.11 5.47 4.67
N PHE A 148 -4.36 4.37 4.62
CA PHE A 148 -2.92 4.35 4.83
C PHE A 148 -2.22 3.82 3.58
N ALA A 149 -1.11 4.43 3.17
CA ALA A 149 -0.27 3.83 2.14
C ALA A 149 1.23 4.11 2.35
N ASN A 150 2.06 3.35 1.64
CA ASN A 150 3.44 3.76 1.40
C ASN A 150 3.83 3.52 -0.07
N ALA A 151 4.73 4.36 -0.57
CA ALA A 151 5.26 4.25 -1.92
C ALA A 151 6.76 4.59 -1.98
N ALA A 152 7.51 3.84 -2.77
CA ALA A 152 8.90 4.14 -3.07
C ALA A 152 9.02 5.16 -4.22
N CYS A 153 9.85 6.18 -4.02
CA CYS A 153 10.24 7.19 -5.01
C CYS A 153 11.61 6.85 -5.63
N TYR A 154 11.93 5.55 -5.76
CA TYR A 154 13.19 5.05 -6.32
C TYR A 154 12.97 3.68 -6.99
N PRO A 155 13.89 3.22 -7.87
CA PRO A 155 13.75 1.94 -8.56
C PRO A 155 13.68 0.72 -7.62
N ALA A 156 12.84 -0.25 -7.98
CA ALA A 156 12.76 -1.54 -7.31
C ALA A 156 14.06 -2.32 -7.44
N ARG A 157 14.27 -3.31 -6.55
CA ARG A 157 15.24 -4.38 -6.79
C ARG A 157 14.71 -5.46 -7.75
N LYS A 158 13.39 -5.69 -7.73
CA LYS A 158 12.73 -6.68 -8.58
C LYS A 158 12.59 -6.16 -10.00
N HIS A 159 12.63 -7.07 -10.96
CA HIS A 159 12.33 -6.78 -12.35
C HIS A 159 11.12 -7.59 -12.79
N LEU A 160 10.41 -7.06 -13.78
CA LEU A 160 9.31 -7.75 -14.42
C LEU A 160 9.84 -8.86 -15.34
N PRO A 161 9.00 -9.81 -15.82
CA PRO A 161 9.43 -10.82 -16.79
C PRO A 161 10.04 -10.24 -18.07
N THR A 162 9.69 -9.02 -18.45
CA THR A 162 10.27 -8.28 -19.58
C THR A 162 11.68 -7.74 -19.32
N GLY A 163 12.15 -7.77 -18.06
CA GLY A 163 13.39 -7.13 -17.62
C GLY A 163 13.25 -5.66 -17.24
N GLU A 164 12.07 -5.07 -17.40
CA GLU A 164 11.78 -3.72 -16.92
C GLU A 164 11.80 -3.66 -15.38
N ASN A 165 12.10 -2.49 -14.80
CA ASN A 165 12.03 -2.32 -13.35
C ASN A 165 10.57 -2.46 -12.86
N ALA A 166 10.36 -3.13 -11.72
CA ALA A 166 9.01 -3.34 -11.21
C ALA A 166 8.32 -2.05 -10.74
N HIS A 167 9.07 -1.02 -10.34
CA HIS A 167 8.49 0.31 -10.08
C HIS A 167 8.39 1.05 -11.41
N CYS A 168 7.19 1.09 -11.98
CA CYS A 168 6.94 1.79 -13.25
C CYS A 168 6.57 3.27 -13.04
N THR A 169 6.17 3.65 -11.82
CA THR A 169 5.93 5.04 -11.42
C THR A 169 6.93 5.43 -10.35
N ILE A 170 7.94 6.21 -10.74
CA ILE A 170 8.98 6.72 -9.84
C ILE A 170 8.86 8.25 -9.81
N ARG A 171 7.98 8.73 -8.93
CA ARG A 171 7.68 10.16 -8.78
C ARG A 171 8.11 10.67 -7.42
N GLU A 172 8.46 11.95 -7.38
CA GLU A 172 8.88 12.63 -6.15
C GLU A 172 7.71 12.80 -5.15
N PRO A 173 8.00 13.00 -3.86
CA PRO A 173 6.98 13.19 -2.83
C PRO A 173 5.92 14.27 -3.12
N ALA A 174 6.30 15.35 -3.81
CA ALA A 174 5.37 16.44 -4.15
C ALA A 174 4.26 15.96 -5.09
N TRP A 175 4.60 15.13 -6.07
CA TRP A 175 3.64 14.55 -7.01
C TRP A 175 2.63 13.65 -6.28
N TRP A 176 3.09 12.77 -5.39
CA TRP A 176 2.21 11.92 -4.58
C TRP A 176 1.28 12.75 -3.71
N ARG A 177 1.80 13.79 -3.05
CA ARG A 177 1.01 14.70 -2.22
C ARG A 177 -0.11 15.37 -3.01
N GLU A 178 0.18 15.81 -4.23
CA GLU A 178 -0.80 16.48 -5.09
C GLU A 178 -1.93 15.52 -5.48
N ARG A 179 -1.60 14.30 -5.95
CA ARG A 179 -2.61 13.28 -6.30
C ARG A 179 -3.48 12.90 -5.10
N LEU A 180 -2.88 12.73 -3.92
CA LEU A 180 -3.60 12.44 -2.67
C LEU A 180 -4.52 13.60 -2.25
N ARG A 181 -4.10 14.86 -2.43
CA ARG A 181 -4.94 16.02 -2.14
C ARG A 181 -6.15 16.08 -3.07
N GLU A 182 -5.95 15.90 -4.37
CA GLU A 182 -7.03 15.86 -5.37
C GLU A 182 -8.05 14.74 -5.10
N THR A 183 -7.59 13.53 -4.79
CA THR A 183 -8.49 12.44 -4.40
C THR A 183 -9.19 12.75 -3.07
N SER A 184 -8.46 13.15 -2.03
CA SER A 184 -9.07 13.39 -0.71
C SER A 184 -10.14 14.49 -0.71
N ALA A 185 -10.01 15.50 -1.59
CA ALA A 185 -11.04 16.54 -1.75
C ALA A 185 -12.40 15.98 -2.20
N ARG A 186 -12.41 14.83 -2.90
CA ARG A 186 -13.62 14.12 -3.34
C ARG A 186 -14.16 13.14 -2.29
N HIS A 187 -13.40 12.88 -1.23
CA HIS A 187 -13.74 11.95 -0.15
C HIS A 187 -13.66 12.64 1.23
N PRO A 188 -14.49 13.67 1.48
CA PRO A 188 -14.48 14.38 2.75
C PRO A 188 -14.80 13.42 3.91
N GLY A 189 -14.08 13.56 5.02
CA GLY A 189 -14.25 12.73 6.22
C GLY A 189 -13.37 11.48 6.28
N VAL A 190 -12.67 11.12 5.19
CA VAL A 190 -11.66 10.05 5.21
C VAL A 190 -10.29 10.64 5.57
N LEU A 191 -9.75 10.27 6.73
CA LEU A 191 -8.38 10.61 7.10
C LEU A 191 -7.39 9.88 6.20
N TRP A 192 -6.23 10.46 5.91
CA TRP A 192 -5.19 9.73 5.20
C TRP A 192 -3.79 10.06 5.70
N GLU A 193 -2.93 9.05 5.70
CA GLU A 193 -1.50 9.14 6.01
C GLU A 193 -0.73 8.27 5.02
N VAL A 194 0.11 8.89 4.20
CA VAL A 194 0.95 8.17 3.22
C VAL A 194 2.42 8.44 3.51
N TRP A 195 3.22 7.39 3.59
CA TRP A 195 4.66 7.52 3.80
C TRP A 195 5.40 7.24 2.49
N VAL A 196 6.19 8.21 2.04
CA VAL A 196 6.99 8.06 0.82
C VAL A 196 8.47 7.96 1.17
N GLN A 197 9.17 7.07 0.47
CA GLN A 197 10.60 6.81 0.68
C GLN A 197 11.40 7.27 -0.53
N SER A 198 12.42 8.09 -0.32
CA SER A 198 13.29 8.64 -1.37
C SER A 198 14.76 8.35 -1.06
N ARG A 199 15.58 8.19 -2.10
CA ARG A 199 17.04 8.14 -1.96
C ARG A 199 17.60 9.54 -2.17
N VAL A 200 18.28 10.07 -1.16
CA VAL A 200 18.97 11.35 -1.25
C VAL A 200 20.46 11.08 -1.36
N GLU A 201 21.12 11.70 -2.33
CA GLU A 201 22.57 11.60 -2.50
C GLU A 201 23.30 12.21 -1.30
N ILE A 202 24.33 11.52 -0.84
CA ILE A 202 25.25 11.97 0.20
C ILE A 202 26.67 11.66 -0.25
N TYR A 203 27.68 12.24 0.41
CA TYR A 203 29.07 11.87 0.17
C TYR A 203 29.25 10.35 0.32
N ASN A 204 29.75 9.69 -0.74
CA ASN A 204 29.91 8.24 -0.86
C ASN A 204 28.64 7.38 -0.80
N GLY A 205 27.50 7.87 -1.32
CA GLY A 205 26.37 6.99 -1.62
C GLY A 205 25.01 7.67 -1.56
N HIS A 206 24.03 6.95 -1.04
CA HIS A 206 22.68 7.46 -0.85
C HIS A 206 22.17 7.13 0.54
N ARG A 207 21.39 8.04 1.11
CA ARG A 207 20.64 7.83 2.35
C ARG A 207 19.17 7.67 2.02
N MET A 208 18.50 6.72 2.67
CA MET A 208 17.05 6.63 2.60
C MET A 208 16.43 7.73 3.49
N VAL A 209 15.56 8.53 2.91
CA VAL A 209 14.76 9.52 3.61
C VAL A 209 13.31 9.14 3.48
N GLU A 210 12.57 9.31 4.56
CA GLU A 210 11.15 9.01 4.59
C GLU A 210 10.36 10.25 4.96
N GLN A 211 9.27 10.52 4.24
CA GLN A 211 8.41 11.66 4.46
C GLN A 211 6.97 11.21 4.67
N LYS A 212 6.36 11.71 5.74
CA LYS A 212 4.91 11.59 5.96
C LYS A 212 4.17 12.64 5.13
N LEU A 213 3.21 12.20 4.34
CA LEU A 213 2.24 13.00 3.61
C LEU A 213 0.89 12.82 4.30
N THR A 214 0.22 13.91 4.63
CA THR A 214 -1.13 13.94 5.20
C THR A 214 -1.74 15.32 4.96
N ILE A 215 -3.01 15.49 5.29
CA ILE A 215 -3.58 16.84 5.44
C ILE A 215 -3.03 17.40 6.75
N ASP A 216 -2.21 18.44 6.65
CA ASP A 216 -1.90 19.30 7.79
C ASP A 216 -3.22 19.98 8.17
N LEU A 217 -3.99 19.38 9.09
CA LEU A 217 -5.03 20.14 9.76
C LEU A 217 -4.30 21.20 10.58
N PRO A 218 -4.55 22.51 10.38
CA PRO A 218 -4.11 23.48 11.36
C PRO A 218 -4.62 23.02 12.72
N PHE A 219 -3.74 23.05 13.72
CA PHE A 219 -4.11 22.83 15.10
C PHE A 219 -5.19 23.85 15.44
N VAL A 220 -6.46 23.44 15.40
CA VAL A 220 -7.54 24.22 15.99
C VAL A 220 -7.37 24.00 17.50
N ALA A 221 -6.58 24.87 18.12
CA ALA A 221 -6.61 25.02 19.57
C ALA A 221 -8.08 25.19 19.98
N GLY A 222 -8.50 24.41 20.97
CA GLY A 222 -9.89 24.25 21.35
C GLY A 222 -10.65 25.58 21.42
N ALA A 223 -11.88 25.55 20.91
CA ALA A 223 -12.89 26.48 21.40
C ALA A 223 -13.09 26.17 22.89
N ALA A 224 -12.85 27.19 23.71
CA ALA A 224 -13.14 27.21 25.15
C ALA A 224 -14.64 27.03 25.42
#